data_AF-A6UVW8-F1
#
_entry.id   AF-A6UVW8-F1
#
_cell.length_a   1.000
_cell.length_b   1.000
_cell.length_c   1.000
_cell.angle_alpha   90.00
_cell.angle_beta   90.00
_cell.angle_gamma   90.00
#
_symmetry.space_group_name_H-M   'P 1'
#
loop_
_entity.id
_entity.type
_entity.pdbx_description
1 polymer ?
#
loop_
_entity_poly.entity_id
_entity_poly.type
_entity_poly.pdbx_seq_one_letter_code
_entity_poly.pdbx_strand_id
1 'polypeptide(L)'
;MENIVIGKKMKENDIIVKLEKKYKKKRKNSLFGSILMGISIIFLEISLLIFMGFIDIDIIFGIISLIIVSILMSIGIYLNNY
;
A
#
# COMPACT_ATOMS: atom_id res chain seq x y z
N MET A 1 -45.68 3.20 -16.04
CA MET A 1 -44.68 4.12 -15.44
C MET A 1 -43.90 3.47 -14.29
N GLU A 2 -44.48 2.59 -13.47
CA GLU A 2 -43.76 1.89 -12.37
C GLU A 2 -42.53 1.07 -12.80
N ASN A 3 -42.61 0.33 -13.91
CA ASN A 3 -41.48 -0.50 -14.38
C ASN A 3 -40.20 0.29 -14.71
N ILE A 4 -40.33 1.56 -15.12
CA ILE A 4 -39.19 2.43 -15.42
C ILE A 4 -38.53 2.93 -14.13
N VAL A 5 -39.34 3.21 -13.10
CA VAL A 5 -38.85 3.65 -11.78
C VAL A 5 -38.15 2.50 -11.06
N ILE A 6 -38.69 1.28 -11.15
CA ILE A 6 -38.07 0.07 -10.58
C ILE A 6 -36.74 -0.24 -11.27
N GLY A 7 -36.69 -0.18 -12.62
CA GLY A 7 -35.45 -0.38 -13.37
C GLY A 7 -34.36 0.66 -13.09
N LYS A 8 -34.73 1.91 -12.81
CA LYS A 8 -33.79 2.98 -12.45
C LYS A 8 -33.21 2.79 -11.05
N LYS A 9 -34.05 2.44 -10.06
CA LYS A 9 -33.62 2.10 -8.69
C LYS A 9 -32.70 0.88 -8.65
N MET A 10 -32.97 -0.13 -9.48
CA MET A 10 -32.13 -1.33 -9.56
C MET A 10 -30.73 -1.01 -10.09
N LYS A 11 -30.62 -0.16 -11.11
CA LYS A 11 -29.33 0.33 -11.63
C LYS A 11 -28.57 1.21 -10.63
N GLU A 12 -29.27 2.07 -9.88
CA GLU A 12 -28.65 2.88 -8.82
C GLU A 12 -28.06 2.01 -7.72
N ASN A 13 -28.80 0.99 -7.26
CA ASN A 13 -28.29 0.04 -6.27
C ASN A 13 -27.04 -0.71 -6.76
N ASP A 14 -27.01 -1.16 -8.01
CA ASP A 14 -25.83 -1.83 -8.58
C ASP A 14 -24.60 -0.92 -8.63
N ILE A 15 -24.80 0.38 -8.91
CA ILE A 15 -23.72 1.38 -8.91
C ILE A 15 -23.19 1.58 -7.49
N ILE A 16 -24.08 1.71 -6.51
CA ILE A 16 -23.71 1.85 -5.08
C ILE A 16 -22.88 0.64 -4.62
N VAL A 17 -23.34 -0.57 -4.91
CA VAL A 17 -22.62 -1.81 -4.53
C VAL A 17 -21.24 -1.88 -5.19
N LYS A 18 -21.10 -1.47 -6.46
CA LYS A 18 -19.80 -1.41 -7.15
C LYS A 18 -18.86 -0.38 -6.52
N LEU A 19 -19.39 0.80 -6.15
CA LEU A 19 -18.62 1.85 -5.48
C LEU A 19 -18.15 1.40 -4.10
N GLU A 20 -19.02 0.81 -3.27
CA GLU A 20 -18.64 0.29 -1.96
C GLU A 20 -17.54 -0.77 -2.03
N LYS A 21 -17.64 -1.71 -2.98
CA LYS A 21 -16.60 -2.71 -3.22
C LYS A 21 -15.26 -2.05 -3.58
N LYS A 22 -15.29 -1.02 -4.45
CA LYS A 22 -14.09 -0.26 -4.84
C LYS A 22 -13.50 0.50 -3.65
N TYR A 23 -14.32 1.19 -2.85
CA TYR A 23 -13.88 1.90 -1.65
C TYR A 23 -13.28 0.95 -0.61
N LYS A 24 -13.92 -0.20 -0.36
CA LYS A 24 -13.43 -1.19 0.60
C LYS A 24 -12.08 -1.78 0.16
N LYS A 25 -11.92 -2.06 -1.15
CA LYS A 25 -10.64 -2.50 -1.71
C LYS A 25 -9.57 -1.42 -1.57
N LYS A 26 -9.87 -0.18 -1.96
CA LYS A 26 -8.94 0.95 -1.86
C LYS A 26 -8.50 1.20 -0.41
N ARG A 27 -9.43 1.15 0.55
CA ARG A 27 -9.12 1.30 1.98
C ARG A 27 -8.18 0.20 2.47
N LYS A 28 -8.44 -1.05 2.07
CA LYS A 28 -7.58 -2.19 2.42
C LYS A 28 -6.18 -2.02 1.83
N ASN A 29 -6.09 -1.70 0.54
CA ASN A 29 -4.81 -1.50 -0.15
C ASN A 29 -4.01 -0.33 0.45
N SER A 30 -4.67 0.79 0.74
CA SER A 30 -4.04 1.94 1.41
C SER A 30 -3.47 1.57 2.78
N LEU A 31 -4.21 0.80 3.58
CA LEU A 31 -3.75 0.35 4.89
C LEU A 31 -2.51 -0.55 4.78
N PHE A 32 -2.50 -1.52 3.86
CA PHE A 32 -1.30 -2.33 3.60
C PHE A 32 -0.15 -1.51 3.03
N GLY A 33 -0.43 -0.58 2.12
CA GLY A 33 0.56 0.30 1.51
C GLY A 33 1.27 1.16 2.56
N SER A 34 0.52 1.77 3.48
CA SER A 34 1.07 2.56 4.58
C SER A 34 1.93 1.71 5.53
N ILE A 35 1.51 0.48 5.85
CA ILE A 35 2.32 -0.44 6.68
C ILE A 35 3.64 -0.78 5.98
N LEU A 36 3.59 -1.10 4.68
CA LEU A 36 4.77 -1.36 3.87
C LEU A 36 5.74 -0.18 3.82
N MET A 37 5.22 1.03 3.63
CA MET A 37 6.04 2.26 3.69
C MET A 37 6.69 2.43 5.06
N GLY A 38 5.94 2.25 6.15
CA GLY A 38 6.46 2.34 7.51
C GLY A 38 7.59 1.35 7.79
N ILE A 39 7.40 0.09 7.41
CA ILE A 39 8.44 -0.95 7.52
C ILE A 39 9.68 -0.56 6.69
N SER A 40 9.47 -0.05 5.47
CA SER A 40 10.56 0.36 4.59
C SER A 40 11.42 1.48 5.21
N ILE A 41 10.79 2.44 5.89
CA ILE A 41 11.51 3.53 6.59
C ILE A 41 12.37 2.96 7.73
N ILE A 42 11.85 2.00 8.51
CA ILE A 42 12.62 1.36 9.58
C ILE A 42 13.85 0.64 9.02
N PHE A 43 13.68 -0.12 7.93
CA PHE A 43 14.82 -0.80 7.28
C PHE A 43 15.84 0.18 6.69
N LEU A 44 15.37 1.32 6.16
CA LEU A 44 16.25 2.39 5.68
C LEU A 44 17.10 2.95 6.82
N GLU A 45 16.49 3.22 7.97
CA GLU A 45 17.19 3.73 9.15
C GLU A 45 18.22 2.73 9.67
N ILE A 46 17.87 1.44 9.76
CA ILE A 46 18.82 0.37 10.11
C ILE A 46 20.00 0.34 9.12
N SER A 47 19.72 0.44 7.82
CA SER A 47 20.76 0.44 6.79
C SER A 47 21.71 1.63 6.93
N LEU A 48 21.18 2.83 7.21
CA LEU A 48 21.98 4.02 7.49
C LEU A 48 22.86 3.86 8.74
N LEU A 49 22.31 3.27 9.82
CA LEU A 49 23.08 3.01 11.03
C LEU A 49 24.25 2.05 10.79
N ILE A 50 24.08 1.04 9.93
CA ILE A 50 25.17 0.15 9.49
C ILE A 50 26.23 0.94 8.71
N PHE A 51 25.84 1.76 7.72
CA PHE A 51 26.81 2.52 6.92
C PHE A 51 27.56 3.59 7.71
N MET A 52 26.94 4.15 8.75
CA MET A 52 27.58 5.10 9.66
C MET A 52 28.50 4.42 10.69
N GLY A 53 28.53 3.09 10.74
CA GLY A 53 29.34 2.31 11.67
C GLY A 53 28.80 2.29 13.10
N PHE A 54 27.53 2.66 13.31
CA PHE A 54 26.87 2.52 14.62
C PHE A 54 26.53 1.07 14.95
N ILE A 55 26.36 0.23 13.92
CA ILE A 55 26.10 -1.19 14.03
C ILE A 55 27.24 -1.93 13.33
N ASP A 56 27.98 -2.75 14.07
CA ASP A 56 29.11 -3.52 13.57
C ASP A 56 28.62 -4.80 12.87
N ILE A 57 28.13 -4.63 11.64
CA ILE A 57 27.68 -5.69 10.72
C ILE A 57 28.33 -5.42 9.36
N ASP A 58 28.55 -6.48 8.57
CA ASP A 58 29.07 -6.37 7.21
C ASP A 58 28.22 -5.41 6.35
N ILE A 59 28.91 -4.48 5.67
CA ILE A 59 28.35 -3.48 4.75
C ILE A 59 27.43 -4.14 3.70
N ILE A 60 27.70 -5.38 3.31
CA ILE A 60 26.86 -6.15 2.39
C ILE A 60 25.40 -6.23 2.89
N PHE A 61 25.17 -6.39 4.19
CA PHE A 61 23.81 -6.38 4.75
C PHE A 61 23.13 -5.02 4.61
N GLY A 62 23.88 -3.92 4.77
CA GLY A 62 23.38 -2.57 4.51
C GLY A 62 22.89 -2.42 3.07
N ILE A 63 23.69 -2.89 2.10
CA ILE A 63 23.36 -2.83 0.67
C ILE A 63 22.11 -3.67 0.35
N ILE A 64 22.04 -4.91 0.85
CA ILE A 64 20.88 -5.78 0.65
C ILE A 64 19.62 -5.13 1.25
N SER A 65 19.74 -4.53 2.44
CA SER A 65 18.64 -3.80 3.07
C SER A 65 18.12 -2.67 2.17
N LEU A 66 18.99 -1.85 1.56
CA LEU A 66 18.57 -0.77 0.65
C LEU A 66 17.79 -1.28 -0.57
N ILE A 67 18.19 -2.42 -1.13
CA ILE A 67 17.48 -3.04 -2.27
C ILE A 67 16.08 -3.46 -1.82
N ILE A 68 15.97 -4.10 -0.65
CA ILE A 68 14.68 -4.51 -0.07
C ILE A 68 13.80 -3.29 0.21
N VAL A 69 14.35 -2.23 0.81
CA VAL A 69 13.65 -0.96 1.06
C VAL A 69 13.05 -0.41 -0.23
N SER A 70 13.83 -0.37 -1.31
CA SER A 70 13.36 0.17 -2.59
C SER A 70 12.18 -0.62 -3.17
N ILE A 71 12.22 -1.95 -3.05
CA ILE A 71 11.12 -2.83 -3.49
C ILE A 71 9.88 -2.64 -2.62
N LEU A 72 10.03 -2.68 -1.29
CA LEU A 72 8.92 -2.54 -0.35
C LEU A 72 8.26 -1.15 -0.48
N MET A 73 9.06 -0.11 -0.65
CA MET A 73 8.56 1.25 -0.82
C MET A 73 7.81 1.41 -2.15
N SER A 74 8.32 0.82 -3.24
CA SER A 74 7.61 0.80 -4.54
C SER A 74 6.26 0.08 -4.45
N ILE A 75 6.23 -1.10 -3.81
CA ILE A 75 5.00 -1.87 -3.59
C ILE A 75 4.04 -1.09 -2.69
N GLY A 76 4.55 -0.47 -1.63
CA GLY A 76 3.78 0.35 -0.70
C GLY A 76 3.09 1.52 -1.41
N ILE A 77 3.82 2.26 -2.25
CA ILE A 77 3.30 3.36 -3.07
C ILE A 77 2.24 2.85 -4.05
N TYR A 78 2.50 1.73 -4.70
CA TYR A 78 1.52 1.13 -5.62
C TYR A 78 0.21 0.80 -4.91
N LEU A 79 0.26 0.08 -3.77
CA LEU A 79 -0.92 -0.28 -3.00
C LEU A 79 -1.63 0.94 -2.41
N ASN A 80 -0.92 2.00 -2.06
CA ASN A 80 -1.58 3.19 -1.53
C ASN A 80 -2.35 3.97 -2.61
N ASN A 81 -1.87 3.92 -3.85
CA ASN A 81 -2.48 4.65 -4.97
C ASN A 81 -3.54 3.84 -5.75
N TYR A 82 -3.54 2.51 -5.67
CA TYR A 82 -4.41 1.61 -6.45
C TYR A 82 -5.22 0.63 -5.60
#